data_AF-A0A0G0KJ45-F1
#
_entry.id   AF-A0A0G0KJ45-F1
#
_cell.length_a   1.000
_cell.length_b   1.000
_cell.length_c   1.000
_cell.angle_alpha   90.00
_cell.angle_beta   90.00
_cell.angle_gamma   90.00
#
_symmetry.space_group_name_H-M   'P 1'
#
loop_
_entity.id
_entity.type
_entity.pdbx_description
1 polymer ?
#
loop_
_entity_poly.entity_id
_entity_poly.type
_entity_poly.pdbx_seq_one_letter_code
_entity_poly.pdbx_strand_id
1 'polypeptide(L)'
;MLHEASSVSKAIEKAWTDAGKPSEFTIKVLEPGEKNFLGMSKRPSIVSISYDPKRQTAPAQDTQKKDAPKLQPQKPKQEQPAKSRTPERKEPVRQQRPAQPLQAQTETKKTPQAQPIKPMQAPQPKRQPQEPQHQGLAQQEPQSAESLAWQNEWVEFVGTELKALLATLQKPVSFSTKIDKKSLLITFDQKLHEESQDERAMFVSLSYLLMQFLKRTHKKKFRGFQLTLNSKR
;
A
#
# COMPACT_ATOMS: atom_id res chain seq x y z
N MET A 1 -15.46 24.97 11.31
CA MET A 1 -15.83 24.31 12.58
C MET A 1 -14.84 23.19 12.85
N LEU A 2 -14.55 22.88 14.11
CA LEU A 2 -13.61 21.81 14.50
C LEU A 2 -14.36 20.49 14.69
N HIS A 3 -13.88 19.41 14.10
CA HIS A 3 -14.48 18.08 14.22
C HIS A 3 -13.43 17.05 14.64
N GLU A 4 -13.78 16.24 15.63
CA GLU A 4 -12.94 15.21 16.21
C GLU A 4 -13.48 13.82 15.88
N ALA A 5 -12.57 12.88 15.54
CA ALA A 5 -12.91 11.46 15.35
C ALA A 5 -11.69 10.55 15.57
N SER A 6 -11.91 9.22 15.53
CA SER A 6 -10.84 8.21 15.73
C SER A 6 -9.83 8.12 14.57
N SER A 7 -10.08 8.83 13.46
CA SER A 7 -9.20 8.88 12.29
C SER A 7 -9.59 10.04 11.37
N VAL A 8 -8.63 10.59 10.64
CA VAL A 8 -8.83 11.73 9.73
C VAL A 8 -9.99 11.51 8.76
N SER A 9 -10.11 10.31 8.16
CA SER A 9 -11.21 9.99 7.23
C SER A 9 -12.58 10.10 7.89
N LYS A 10 -12.75 9.57 9.10
CA LYS A 10 -14.00 9.69 9.87
C LYS A 10 -14.27 11.13 10.31
N ALA A 11 -13.22 11.89 10.64
CA ALA A 11 -13.36 13.29 11.02
C ALA A 11 -13.83 14.13 9.82
N ILE A 12 -13.30 13.86 8.63
CA ILE A 12 -13.72 14.47 7.36
C ILE A 12 -15.17 14.12 7.05
N GLU A 13 -15.56 12.86 7.15
CA GLU A 13 -16.92 12.41 6.84
C GLU A 13 -17.96 13.04 7.80
N LYS A 14 -17.62 13.12 9.09
CA LYS A 14 -18.43 13.82 10.10
C LYS A 14 -18.54 15.31 9.77
N ALA A 15 -17.42 15.97 9.50
CA ALA A 15 -17.39 17.39 9.13
C ALA A 15 -18.16 17.67 7.83
N TRP A 16 -18.06 16.79 6.84
CA TRP A 16 -18.79 16.90 5.57
C TRP A 16 -20.29 16.73 5.77
N THR A 17 -20.71 15.78 6.60
CA THR A 17 -22.12 15.56 6.94
C THR A 17 -22.70 16.74 7.71
N ASP A 18 -21.99 17.23 8.74
CA ASP A 18 -22.39 18.40 9.55
C ASP A 18 -22.45 19.68 8.71
N ALA A 19 -21.60 19.80 7.68
CA ALA A 19 -21.59 20.92 6.74
C ALA A 19 -22.70 20.87 5.67
N GLY A 20 -23.59 19.86 5.71
CA GLY A 20 -24.66 19.72 4.72
C GLY A 20 -24.18 19.13 3.39
N LYS A 21 -23.08 18.37 3.39
CA LYS A 21 -22.47 17.72 2.23
C LYS A 21 -22.09 18.70 1.11
N PRO A 22 -21.22 19.70 1.38
CA PRO A 22 -20.70 20.59 0.35
C PRO A 22 -20.13 19.81 -0.84
N SER A 23 -20.39 20.31 -2.05
CA SER A 23 -19.69 19.87 -3.27
C SER A 23 -18.22 20.28 -3.24
N GLU A 24 -17.94 21.49 -2.76
CA GLU A 24 -16.60 22.03 -2.59
C GLU A 24 -16.36 22.44 -1.14
N PHE A 25 -15.27 21.97 -0.59
CA PHE A 25 -14.84 22.30 0.77
C PHE A 25 -13.32 22.18 0.88
N THR A 26 -12.76 22.96 1.79
CA THR A 26 -11.34 22.89 2.16
C THR A 26 -11.22 22.23 3.53
N ILE A 27 -10.38 21.20 3.62
CA ILE A 27 -10.04 20.57 4.89
C ILE A 27 -8.67 21.06 5.34
N LYS A 28 -8.57 21.51 6.58
CA LYS A 28 -7.30 21.68 7.28
C LYS A 28 -7.19 20.63 8.37
N VAL A 29 -6.24 19.71 8.23
CA VAL A 29 -5.92 18.75 9.29
C VAL A 29 -5.07 19.48 10.32
N LEU A 30 -5.58 19.62 11.53
CA LEU A 30 -4.86 20.27 12.63
C LEU A 30 -4.05 19.24 13.41
N GLU A 31 -4.67 18.09 13.71
CA GLU A 31 -4.01 16.96 14.35
C GLU A 31 -4.39 15.65 13.64
N PRO A 32 -3.41 14.86 13.16
CA PRO A 32 -3.69 13.62 12.41
C PRO A 32 -4.23 12.47 13.29
N GLY A 33 -4.17 12.60 14.62
CA GLY A 33 -4.49 11.52 15.57
C GLY A 33 -3.41 10.43 15.61
N GLU A 34 -3.40 9.65 16.70
CA GLU A 34 -2.48 8.53 16.89
C GLU A 34 -3.28 7.24 17.07
N LYS A 35 -2.87 6.16 16.39
CA LYS A 35 -3.43 4.82 16.57
C LYS A 35 -2.42 3.90 17.25
N ASN A 36 -2.89 3.14 18.22
CA ASN A 36 -2.12 2.06 18.84
C ASN A 36 -2.06 0.83 17.93
N PHE A 37 -1.23 -0.14 18.30
CA PHE A 37 -1.00 -1.39 17.55
C PHE A 37 -2.28 -2.16 17.24
N LEU A 38 -3.26 -2.15 18.15
CA LEU A 38 -4.56 -2.80 17.98
C LEU A 38 -5.53 -2.02 17.07
N GLY A 39 -5.06 -0.97 16.40
CA GLY A 39 -5.90 -0.12 15.54
C GLY A 39 -6.83 0.84 16.30
N MET A 40 -6.82 0.79 17.63
CA MET A 40 -7.56 1.71 18.50
C MET A 40 -6.91 3.09 18.54
N SER A 41 -7.71 4.15 18.47
CA SER A 41 -7.23 5.53 18.56
C SER A 41 -6.77 5.84 19.98
N LYS A 42 -5.48 6.21 20.13
CA LYS A 42 -4.90 6.74 21.38
C LYS A 42 -5.18 8.23 21.53
N ARG A 43 -5.09 8.97 20.42
CA ARG A 43 -5.45 10.38 20.32
C ARG A 43 -6.41 10.59 19.16
N PRO A 44 -7.50 11.34 19.35
CA PRO A 44 -8.41 11.66 18.26
C PRO A 44 -7.69 12.50 17.20
N SER A 45 -8.15 12.42 15.97
CA SER A 45 -7.77 13.34 14.90
C SER A 45 -8.69 14.55 14.90
N ILE A 46 -8.15 15.74 14.72
CA ILE A 46 -8.87 17.02 14.70
C ILE A 46 -8.75 17.63 13.31
N VAL A 47 -9.89 17.89 12.67
CA VAL A 47 -9.96 18.55 11.35
C VAL A 47 -10.84 19.78 11.42
N SER A 48 -10.51 20.79 10.61
CA SER A 48 -11.37 21.94 10.37
C SER A 48 -11.85 21.92 8.92
N ILE A 49 -13.17 21.99 8.73
CA ILE A 49 -13.78 22.18 7.42
C ILE A 49 -14.18 23.64 7.24
N SER A 50 -13.86 24.19 6.07
CA SER A 50 -14.32 25.49 5.61
C SER A 50 -14.96 25.32 4.24
N TYR A 51 -16.14 25.91 4.05
CA TYR A 51 -16.86 25.90 2.77
C TYR A 51 -17.54 27.26 2.57
N ASP A 52 -17.78 27.61 1.32
CA ASP A 52 -18.52 28.82 0.97
C ASP A 52 -19.97 28.43 0.59
N PRO A 53 -20.98 28.75 1.42
CA PRO A 53 -22.36 28.36 1.16
C PRO A 53 -22.91 28.99 -0.12
N LYS A 54 -22.36 30.13 -0.57
CA LYS A 54 -22.83 30.82 -1.79
C LYS A 54 -22.43 30.08 -3.06
N ARG A 55 -21.42 29.21 -3.00
CA ARG A 55 -20.97 28.39 -4.14
C ARG A 55 -21.74 27.09 -4.31
N GLN A 56 -22.44 26.62 -3.27
CA GLN A 56 -23.17 25.35 -3.32
C GLN A 56 -24.45 25.40 -4.16
N THR A 57 -25.05 26.58 -4.34
CA THR A 57 -26.30 26.76 -5.09
C THR A 57 -26.08 27.06 -6.57
N ALA A 58 -24.84 27.28 -6.99
CA ALA A 58 -24.52 27.40 -8.41
C ALA A 58 -24.44 25.99 -9.01
N PRO A 59 -25.36 25.59 -9.91
CA PRO A 59 -25.25 24.30 -10.59
C PRO A 59 -23.88 24.26 -11.27
N ALA A 60 -23.16 23.14 -11.06
CA ALA A 60 -21.86 22.86 -11.62
C ALA A 60 -21.94 22.90 -13.15
N GLN A 61 -21.82 24.10 -13.67
CA GLN A 61 -21.40 24.33 -15.02
C GLN A 61 -20.02 23.61 -15.14
N ASP A 62 -19.85 22.68 -16.10
CA ASP A 62 -18.73 21.73 -16.40
C ASP A 62 -17.74 22.16 -17.54
N THR A 63 -16.55 22.75 -17.31
CA THR A 63 -15.86 23.48 -18.39
C THR A 63 -15.32 22.53 -19.43
N GLN A 64 -15.97 22.50 -20.59
CA GLN A 64 -15.40 21.97 -21.81
C GLN A 64 -15.42 23.05 -22.90
N LYS A 65 -14.30 23.15 -23.65
CA LYS A 65 -13.93 24.05 -24.79
C LYS A 65 -13.36 25.41 -24.38
N LYS A 66 -12.25 25.95 -24.91
CA LYS A 66 -11.45 25.85 -26.15
C LYS A 66 -10.00 26.24 -25.76
N ASP A 67 -8.91 25.69 -26.28
CA ASP A 67 -8.37 25.96 -27.62
C ASP A 67 -7.35 24.90 -28.03
N ALA A 68 -7.49 24.41 -29.26
CA ALA A 68 -6.45 23.71 -29.99
C ALA A 68 -5.69 24.72 -30.87
N PRO A 69 -4.41 24.44 -31.19
CA PRO A 69 -3.92 24.69 -32.53
C PRO A 69 -3.67 23.40 -33.30
N LYS A 70 -4.04 23.48 -34.56
CA LYS A 70 -3.97 22.52 -35.66
C LYS A 70 -2.51 22.38 -36.16
N LEU A 71 -2.24 21.25 -36.84
CA LEU A 71 -1.08 20.91 -37.72
C LEU A 71 0.09 20.22 -36.96
N GLN A 72 0.60 19.03 -37.32
CA GLN A 72 0.80 18.44 -38.66
C GLN A 72 0.70 16.88 -38.66
N PRO A 73 0.53 16.27 -39.85
CA PRO A 73 0.49 14.82 -40.06
C PRO A 73 1.82 14.25 -40.62
N GLN A 74 2.44 13.28 -39.95
CA GLN A 74 3.49 12.37 -40.46
C GLN A 74 3.53 11.14 -39.52
N LYS A 75 3.64 9.86 -39.88
CA LYS A 75 3.79 9.09 -41.13
C LYS A 75 3.56 7.61 -40.74
N PRO A 76 3.02 6.74 -41.63
CA PRO A 76 2.78 5.33 -41.33
C PRO A 76 4.03 4.46 -41.61
N LYS A 77 4.40 3.61 -40.65
CA LYS A 77 5.31 2.45 -40.79
C LYS A 77 5.26 1.69 -39.45
N GLN A 78 5.16 0.38 -39.35
CA GLN A 78 5.32 -0.68 -40.32
C GLN A 78 4.69 -1.94 -39.71
N GLU A 79 3.83 -2.62 -40.47
CA GLU A 79 3.46 -4.00 -40.21
C GLU A 79 4.72 -4.87 -40.20
N GLN A 80 4.83 -5.76 -39.21
CA GLN A 80 5.46 -7.05 -39.44
C GLN A 80 4.62 -8.19 -38.86
N PRO A 81 4.64 -9.36 -39.52
CA PRO A 81 3.64 -10.41 -39.33
C PRO A 81 4.17 -11.59 -38.51
N ALA A 82 3.20 -12.29 -37.92
CA ALA A 82 3.09 -13.74 -37.79
C ALA A 82 4.36 -14.60 -37.54
N LYS A 83 4.38 -15.22 -36.36
CA LYS A 83 4.72 -16.64 -36.12
C LYS A 83 4.39 -16.94 -34.65
N SER A 84 3.94 -18.10 -34.17
CA SER A 84 3.36 -19.34 -34.68
C SER A 84 3.30 -20.26 -33.45
N ARG A 85 2.16 -20.95 -33.25
CA ARG A 85 2.04 -22.30 -32.66
C ARG A 85 2.31 -22.54 -31.16
N THR A 86 1.22 -22.74 -30.41
CA THR A 86 0.73 -23.97 -29.71
C THR A 86 1.80 -25.06 -29.41
N PRO A 87 1.83 -25.75 -28.23
CA PRO A 87 0.65 -26.47 -27.73
C PRO A 87 0.38 -26.54 -26.20
N GLU A 88 -0.92 -26.65 -25.90
CA GLU A 88 -1.53 -27.69 -25.05
C GLU A 88 -0.77 -28.07 -23.76
N ARG A 89 -1.17 -27.47 -22.63
CA ARG A 89 -0.89 -28.04 -21.31
C ARG A 89 -2.19 -28.45 -20.63
N LYS A 90 -2.34 -29.78 -20.60
CA LYS A 90 -3.38 -30.60 -19.99
C LYS A 90 -3.86 -30.08 -18.63
N GLU A 91 -5.17 -29.99 -18.53
CA GLU A 91 -5.94 -29.98 -17.29
C GLU A 91 -5.60 -31.20 -16.42
N PRO A 92 -5.39 -31.05 -15.11
CA PRO A 92 -5.66 -32.11 -14.17
C PRO A 92 -7.09 -31.98 -13.62
N VAL A 93 -7.95 -32.87 -14.14
CA VAL A 93 -9.01 -33.60 -13.44
C VAL A 93 -9.52 -32.95 -12.15
N ARG A 94 -10.66 -32.28 -12.32
CA ARG A 94 -11.62 -31.92 -11.27
C ARG A 94 -12.15 -33.20 -10.62
N GLN A 95 -11.58 -33.61 -9.50
CA GLN A 95 -12.18 -34.64 -8.65
C GLN A 95 -13.52 -34.14 -8.12
N GLN A 96 -14.55 -34.92 -8.47
CA GLN A 96 -15.93 -34.76 -8.03
C GLN A 96 -15.97 -34.83 -6.50
N ARG A 97 -16.32 -33.71 -5.88
CA ARG A 97 -16.75 -33.69 -4.49
C ARG A 97 -18.26 -33.96 -4.46
N PRO A 98 -18.74 -34.98 -3.75
CA PRO A 98 -20.17 -35.25 -3.66
C PRO A 98 -20.90 -34.07 -3.01
N ALA A 99 -22.05 -33.75 -3.59
CA ALA A 99 -22.98 -32.74 -3.13
C ALA A 99 -23.48 -33.09 -1.72
N GLN A 100 -23.30 -32.17 -0.77
CA GLN A 100 -24.12 -32.15 0.44
C GLN A 100 -25.31 -31.21 0.21
N PRO A 101 -26.52 -31.60 0.64
CA PRO A 101 -27.74 -30.84 0.43
C PRO A 101 -27.88 -29.64 1.37
N LEU A 102 -28.57 -28.62 0.83
CA LEU A 102 -29.13 -27.44 1.47
C LEU A 102 -29.79 -27.70 2.84
N GLN A 103 -29.48 -26.83 3.79
CA GLN A 103 -30.43 -26.26 4.77
C GLN A 103 -30.12 -24.75 4.84
N ALA A 104 -30.90 -23.90 4.17
CA ALA A 104 -32.13 -23.26 4.65
C ALA A 104 -31.88 -22.04 5.55
N GLN A 105 -32.20 -20.86 4.99
CA GLN A 105 -32.82 -19.66 5.61
C GLN A 105 -32.01 -18.94 6.71
N THR A 106 -31.69 -17.66 6.57
CA THR A 106 -32.66 -16.59 6.83
C THR A 106 -32.43 -15.29 6.03
N GLU A 107 -33.56 -14.66 5.75
CA GLU A 107 -33.82 -13.34 5.16
C GLU A 107 -33.05 -12.21 5.89
N THR A 108 -32.74 -11.04 5.31
CA THR A 108 -33.72 -10.02 4.93
C THR A 108 -33.06 -8.83 4.20
N LYS A 109 -33.76 -8.32 3.15
CA LYS A 109 -34.05 -6.89 2.81
C LYS A 109 -32.92 -5.84 2.85
N LYS A 110 -32.81 -4.86 1.94
CA LYS A 110 -33.60 -4.38 0.80
C LYS A 110 -32.75 -3.30 0.10
N THR A 111 -32.66 -3.36 -1.22
CA THR A 111 -32.29 -2.25 -2.11
C THR A 111 -33.52 -1.36 -2.33
N PRO A 112 -33.37 -0.04 -2.53
CA PRO A 112 -33.59 0.55 -3.87
C PRO A 112 -32.68 1.81 -4.05
N GLN A 113 -32.48 2.48 -5.17
CA GLN A 113 -32.88 2.42 -6.57
C GLN A 113 -31.90 3.37 -7.28
N ALA A 114 -31.45 3.03 -8.48
CA ALA A 114 -30.72 3.94 -9.36
C ALA A 114 -31.71 4.71 -10.25
N GLN A 115 -31.28 5.89 -10.75
CA GLN A 115 -31.43 6.44 -12.14
C GLN A 115 -31.53 8.00 -12.16
N PRO A 116 -31.37 8.73 -13.31
CA PRO A 116 -30.07 9.13 -13.90
C PRO A 116 -30.09 10.47 -14.70
N ILE A 117 -29.32 11.55 -14.43
CA ILE A 117 -29.33 12.72 -15.37
C ILE A 117 -27.97 13.44 -15.55
N LYS A 118 -27.52 13.37 -16.82
CA LYS A 118 -26.72 14.22 -17.74
C LYS A 118 -25.85 15.45 -17.29
N PRO A 119 -24.83 15.80 -18.13
CA PRO A 119 -23.73 16.76 -17.85
C PRO A 119 -23.92 18.16 -18.48
N MET A 120 -23.30 19.23 -17.96
CA MET A 120 -23.17 20.50 -18.70
C MET A 120 -22.16 21.54 -18.14
N GLN A 121 -21.10 21.83 -18.90
CA GLN A 121 -20.49 23.13 -19.32
C GLN A 121 -20.10 24.26 -18.35
N ALA A 122 -18.82 24.64 -18.21
CA ALA A 122 -18.25 25.73 -17.39
C ALA A 122 -17.28 26.67 -18.10
N PRO A 123 -16.43 27.43 -17.36
CA PRO A 123 -15.22 28.10 -17.84
C PRO A 123 -13.92 27.86 -17.00
N GLN A 124 -12.81 27.68 -17.73
CA GLN A 124 -11.42 27.61 -17.29
C GLN A 124 -10.92 29.02 -16.93
N PRO A 125 -9.90 29.14 -16.06
CA PRO A 125 -8.92 30.19 -16.20
C PRO A 125 -7.53 29.63 -16.50
N LYS A 126 -7.01 30.08 -17.65
CA LYS A 126 -5.62 30.02 -18.12
C LYS A 126 -4.62 30.27 -16.99
N ARG A 127 -3.63 29.39 -16.86
CA ARG A 127 -2.31 29.76 -16.30
C ARG A 127 -1.19 29.32 -17.24
N GLN A 128 -0.40 30.33 -17.59
CA GLN A 128 0.76 30.30 -18.48
C GLN A 128 1.84 29.34 -17.95
N PRO A 129 2.54 28.59 -18.83
CA PRO A 129 3.82 28.01 -18.52
C PRO A 129 4.89 29.11 -18.59
N GLN A 130 5.47 29.49 -17.45
CA GLN A 130 6.78 30.13 -17.43
C GLN A 130 7.84 29.03 -17.46
N GLU A 131 8.58 28.94 -18.56
CA GLU A 131 9.87 28.25 -18.63
C GLU A 131 10.90 29.01 -17.77
N PRO A 132 11.59 28.34 -16.84
CA PRO A 132 12.88 28.78 -16.36
C PRO A 132 13.95 28.07 -17.19
N GLN A 133 14.50 28.78 -18.17
CA GLN A 133 15.84 28.51 -18.68
C GLN A 133 16.84 28.70 -17.55
N HIS A 134 17.34 27.61 -16.98
CA HIS A 134 18.58 27.63 -16.20
C HIS A 134 19.62 26.75 -16.88
N GLN A 135 20.50 27.44 -17.60
CA GLN A 135 21.82 26.99 -17.99
C GLN A 135 22.67 26.67 -16.75
N GLY A 136 23.42 25.57 -16.85
CA GLY A 136 24.74 25.44 -16.23
C GLY A 136 24.77 25.24 -14.73
N LEU A 137 24.60 24.00 -14.27
CA LEU A 137 25.20 23.52 -13.04
C LEU A 137 25.65 22.07 -13.26
N ALA A 138 26.88 21.83 -12.84
CA ALA A 138 27.66 20.61 -12.99
C ALA A 138 26.83 19.33 -12.94
N GLN A 139 27.17 18.40 -13.85
CA GLN A 139 26.91 16.97 -13.70
C GLN A 139 27.39 16.52 -12.31
N GLN A 140 26.50 16.61 -11.32
CA GLN A 140 26.57 15.74 -10.17
C GLN A 140 26.30 14.35 -10.72
N GLU A 141 27.38 13.59 -10.87
CA GLU A 141 27.35 12.14 -11.02
C GLU A 141 26.27 11.61 -10.07
N PRO A 142 25.26 10.88 -10.57
CA PRO A 142 24.20 10.37 -9.73
C PRO A 142 24.88 9.55 -8.64
N GLN A 143 24.75 10.04 -7.40
CA GLN A 143 25.24 9.38 -6.20
C GLN A 143 24.98 7.89 -6.38
N SER A 144 26.11 7.20 -6.49
CA SER A 144 26.23 5.78 -6.78
C SER A 144 25.07 5.04 -6.14
N ALA A 145 24.42 4.17 -6.92
CA ALA A 145 23.39 3.27 -6.43
C ALA A 145 23.89 2.62 -5.13
N GLU A 146 23.54 3.23 -4.01
CA GLU A 146 24.05 2.87 -2.70
C GLU A 146 23.67 1.41 -2.55
N SER A 147 24.70 0.59 -2.44
CA SER A 147 24.57 -0.85 -2.41
C SER A 147 23.53 -1.15 -1.34
N LEU A 148 22.36 -1.65 -1.76
CA LEU A 148 21.24 -2.07 -0.92
C LEU A 148 21.67 -3.32 -0.14
N ALA A 149 22.70 -3.18 0.68
CA ALA A 149 23.23 -4.18 1.57
C ALA A 149 22.52 -4.06 2.91
N TRP A 150 22.51 -5.15 3.67
CA TRP A 150 22.04 -5.13 5.05
C TRP A 150 22.91 -4.19 5.89
N GLN A 151 22.28 -3.21 6.54
CA GLN A 151 22.96 -2.34 7.51
C GLN A 151 23.13 -3.09 8.84
N ASN A 152 24.25 -2.89 9.53
CA ASN A 152 24.53 -3.54 10.83
C ASN A 152 23.41 -3.27 11.84
N GLU A 153 22.87 -2.05 11.86
CA GLU A 153 21.72 -1.68 12.71
C GLU A 153 20.51 -2.60 12.51
N TRP A 154 20.22 -3.00 11.27
CA TRP A 154 19.08 -3.88 10.97
C TRP A 154 19.34 -5.30 11.43
N VAL A 155 20.60 -5.77 11.32
CA VAL A 155 20.99 -7.10 11.76
C VAL A 155 20.93 -7.21 13.28
N GLU A 156 21.41 -6.19 13.99
CA GLU A 156 21.30 -6.10 15.45
C GLU A 156 19.85 -6.02 15.92
N PHE A 157 19.02 -5.22 15.24
CA PHE A 157 17.59 -5.14 15.51
C PHE A 157 16.91 -6.51 15.35
N VAL A 158 17.12 -7.18 14.22
CA VAL A 158 16.56 -8.53 13.97
C VAL A 158 17.05 -9.51 15.02
N GLY A 159 18.33 -9.47 15.39
CA GLY A 159 18.90 -10.35 16.41
C GLY A 159 18.26 -10.13 17.79
N THR A 160 17.97 -8.87 18.15
CA THR A 160 17.34 -8.51 19.41
C THR A 160 15.87 -8.97 19.46
N GLU A 161 15.11 -8.68 18.41
CA GLU A 161 13.70 -9.09 18.30
C GLU A 161 13.55 -10.62 18.25
N LEU A 162 14.44 -11.30 17.51
CA LEU A 162 14.43 -12.76 17.47
C LEU A 162 14.72 -13.38 18.84
N LYS A 163 15.68 -12.83 19.60
CA LYS A 163 15.93 -13.27 20.98
C LYS A 163 14.72 -13.07 21.88
N ALA A 164 14.02 -11.93 21.76
CA ALA A 164 12.80 -11.66 22.53
C ALA A 164 11.66 -12.63 22.18
N LEU A 165 11.45 -12.92 20.89
CA LEU A 165 10.47 -13.90 20.43
C LEU A 165 10.79 -15.31 20.96
N LEU A 166 12.04 -15.75 20.88
CA LEU A 166 12.48 -17.05 21.39
C LEU A 166 12.36 -17.18 22.90
N ALA A 167 12.66 -16.10 23.64
CA ALA A 167 12.43 -16.04 25.08
C ALA A 167 10.94 -16.19 25.43
N THR A 168 10.05 -15.56 24.64
CA THR A 168 8.59 -15.69 24.80
C THR A 168 8.12 -17.14 24.56
N LEU A 169 8.76 -17.85 23.64
CA LEU A 169 8.51 -19.27 23.37
C LEU A 169 9.19 -20.21 24.38
N GLN A 170 9.89 -19.69 25.38
CA GLN A 170 10.67 -20.44 26.38
C GLN A 170 11.74 -21.36 25.75
N LYS A 171 12.30 -20.96 24.61
CA LYS A 171 13.35 -21.70 23.88
C LYS A 171 14.57 -20.82 23.65
N PRO A 172 15.42 -20.60 24.66
CA PRO A 172 16.63 -19.79 24.50
C PRO A 172 17.66 -20.57 23.67
N VAL A 173 17.74 -20.26 22.38
CA VAL A 173 18.69 -20.91 21.46
C VAL A 173 19.65 -19.86 20.90
N SER A 174 20.94 -20.20 20.85
CA SER A 174 21.96 -19.39 20.20
C SER A 174 21.88 -19.51 18.68
N PHE A 175 22.22 -18.43 18.00
CA PHE A 175 22.24 -18.38 16.54
C PHE A 175 23.38 -17.50 16.04
N SER A 176 23.78 -17.77 14.80
CA SER A 176 24.76 -16.97 14.06
C SER A 176 24.09 -16.29 12.86
N THR A 177 24.60 -15.13 12.46
CA THR A 177 24.09 -14.36 11.32
C THR A 177 25.15 -14.27 10.23
N LYS A 178 24.72 -14.38 8.97
CA LYS A 178 25.55 -14.18 7.78
C LYS A 178 24.81 -13.30 6.80
N ILE A 179 25.49 -12.29 6.28
CA ILE A 179 24.95 -11.37 5.27
C ILE A 179 25.46 -11.82 3.90
N ASP A 180 24.54 -12.03 2.96
CA ASP A 180 24.84 -12.27 1.55
C ASP A 180 24.04 -11.29 0.69
N LYS A 181 24.67 -10.16 0.33
CA LYS A 181 24.05 -9.08 -0.47
C LYS A 181 22.75 -8.56 0.16
N LYS A 182 21.60 -9.01 -0.36
CA LYS A 182 20.24 -8.66 0.07
C LYS A 182 19.59 -9.73 0.97
N SER A 183 20.31 -10.79 1.26
CA SER A 183 19.83 -11.92 2.06
C SER A 183 20.52 -11.93 3.41
N LEU A 184 19.72 -11.99 4.49
CA LEU A 184 20.20 -12.24 5.84
C LEU A 184 19.90 -13.69 6.19
N LEU A 185 20.95 -14.48 6.35
CA LEU A 185 20.86 -15.87 6.77
C LEU A 185 21.13 -15.96 8.27
N ILE A 186 20.18 -16.52 9.01
CA ILE A 186 20.29 -16.81 10.43
C ILE A 186 20.33 -18.31 10.62
N THR A 187 21.36 -18.82 11.28
CA THR A 187 21.55 -20.25 11.53
C THR A 187 21.53 -20.54 13.03
N PHE A 188 20.52 -21.28 13.48
CA PHE A 188 20.40 -21.76 14.85
C PHE A 188 21.38 -22.90 15.12
N ASP A 189 21.93 -22.93 16.33
CA ASP A 189 22.85 -23.99 16.75
C ASP A 189 22.12 -25.30 17.12
N GLN A 190 20.82 -25.23 17.37
CA GLN A 190 19.98 -26.37 17.76
C GLN A 190 18.66 -26.36 16.98
N LYS A 191 18.01 -27.53 16.91
CA LYS A 191 16.66 -27.66 16.36
C LYS A 191 15.67 -27.02 17.31
N LEU A 192 14.76 -26.22 16.76
CA LEU A 192 13.72 -25.56 17.53
C LEU A 192 12.45 -26.41 17.63
N HIS A 193 12.29 -27.40 16.75
CA HIS A 193 11.20 -28.37 16.76
C HIS A 193 11.73 -29.77 16.40
N GLU A 194 11.13 -30.82 16.95
CA GLU A 194 11.53 -32.20 16.65
C GLU A 194 11.18 -32.58 15.20
N GLU A 195 9.96 -32.23 14.81
CA GLU A 195 9.47 -32.45 13.45
C GLU A 195 9.97 -31.38 12.48
N SER A 196 10.63 -31.81 11.40
CA SER A 196 11.28 -30.91 10.43
C SER A 196 10.28 -30.07 9.62
N GLN A 197 9.05 -30.56 9.42
CA GLN A 197 8.01 -29.82 8.69
C GLN A 197 7.52 -28.63 9.51
N ASP A 198 7.23 -28.86 10.79
CA ASP A 198 6.78 -27.83 11.74
C ASP A 198 7.87 -26.81 12.01
N GLU A 199 9.14 -27.25 12.12
CA GLU A 199 10.27 -26.34 12.23
C GLU A 199 10.33 -25.38 11.04
N ARG A 200 10.19 -25.91 9.82
CA ARG A 200 10.18 -25.09 8.60
C ARG A 200 9.01 -24.12 8.57
N ALA A 201 7.81 -24.57 8.96
CA ALA A 201 6.63 -23.70 9.04
C ALA A 201 6.82 -22.58 10.07
N MET A 202 7.43 -22.90 11.22
CA MET A 202 7.78 -21.92 12.24
C MET A 202 8.82 -20.91 11.71
N PHE A 203 9.86 -21.37 10.99
CA PHE A 203 10.87 -20.50 10.39
C PHE A 203 10.30 -19.55 9.34
N VAL A 204 9.38 -20.02 8.51
CA VAL A 204 8.68 -19.15 7.55
C VAL A 204 7.87 -18.08 8.28
N SER A 205 7.18 -18.47 9.36
CA SER A 205 6.37 -17.54 10.16
C SER A 205 7.21 -16.50 10.89
N LEU A 206 8.31 -16.93 11.54
CA LEU A 206 9.27 -16.05 12.22
C LEU A 206 9.96 -15.11 11.23
N SER A 207 10.38 -15.60 10.06
CA SER A 207 11.05 -14.74 9.08
C SER A 207 10.13 -13.65 8.54
N TYR A 208 8.86 -14.01 8.28
CA TYR A 208 7.84 -13.04 7.91
C TYR A 208 7.64 -11.99 9.00
N LEU A 209 7.49 -12.42 10.27
CA LEU A 209 7.27 -11.51 11.39
C LEU A 209 8.43 -10.53 11.59
N LEU A 210 9.67 -11.02 11.59
CA LEU A 210 10.88 -10.18 11.70
C LEU A 210 10.98 -9.16 10.55
N MET A 211 10.64 -9.60 9.33
CA MET A 211 10.59 -8.70 8.17
C MET A 211 9.52 -7.62 8.33
N GLN A 212 8.38 -7.92 8.96
CA GLN A 212 7.35 -6.92 9.27
C GLN A 212 7.83 -5.93 10.35
N PHE A 213 8.55 -6.39 11.37
CA PHE A 213 9.12 -5.51 12.38
C PHE A 213 10.11 -4.52 11.78
N LEU A 214 11.03 -5.00 10.92
CA LEU A 214 11.96 -4.13 10.19
C LEU A 214 11.25 -3.06 9.36
N LYS A 215 10.24 -3.46 8.57
CA LYS A 215 9.45 -2.53 7.74
C LYS A 215 8.76 -1.47 8.59
N ARG A 216 8.25 -1.85 9.76
CA ARG A 216 7.56 -0.96 10.68
C ARG A 216 8.53 0.04 11.32
N THR A 217 9.65 -0.43 11.84
CA THR A 217 10.60 0.39 12.60
C THR A 217 11.34 1.37 11.69
N HIS A 218 11.85 0.90 10.55
CA HIS A 218 12.74 1.72 9.73
C HIS A 218 12.03 2.49 8.61
N LYS A 219 10.71 2.30 8.39
CA LYS A 219 9.90 2.91 7.30
C LYS A 219 10.53 2.81 5.88
N LYS A 220 11.57 1.99 5.72
CA LYS A 220 12.33 1.81 4.48
C LYS A 220 11.65 0.77 3.60
N LYS A 221 11.84 0.92 2.29
CA LYS A 221 11.37 -0.06 1.30
C LYS A 221 12.36 -1.21 1.22
N PHE A 222 12.14 -2.26 2.01
CA PHE A 222 12.90 -3.52 1.98
C PHE A 222 12.59 -4.37 0.71
N ARG A 223 12.53 -3.74 -0.46
CA ARG A 223 12.18 -4.43 -1.71
C ARG A 223 13.33 -5.31 -2.16
N GLY A 224 13.09 -6.62 -2.23
CA GLY A 224 14.08 -7.61 -2.64
C GLY A 224 15.04 -8.05 -1.53
N PHE A 225 14.83 -7.60 -0.29
CA PHE A 225 15.53 -8.16 0.87
C PHE A 225 14.87 -9.47 1.28
N GLN A 226 15.70 -10.46 1.64
CA GLN A 226 15.26 -11.77 2.09
C GLN A 226 15.85 -12.07 3.47
N LEU A 227 15.07 -12.75 4.30
CA LEU A 227 15.51 -13.22 5.61
C LEU A 227 15.20 -14.71 5.68
N THR A 228 16.24 -15.51 5.87
CA THR A 228 16.16 -16.97 5.88
C THR A 228 16.65 -17.48 7.23
N LEU A 229 15.87 -18.37 7.82
CA LEU A 229 16.16 -19.03 9.09
C LEU A 229 16.43 -20.51 8.81
N ASN A 230 17.57 -21.02 9.28
CA ASN A 230 17.96 -22.42 9.17
C ASN A 230 18.41 -22.94 10.55
N SER A 231 18.33 -24.25 10.76
CA SER A 231 18.97 -24.92 11.89
C SER A 231 20.21 -25.69 11.42
N LYS A 232 21.25 -25.77 12.25
CA LYS A 232 22.34 -26.72 12.03
C LYS A 232 21.76 -28.13 12.09
N ARG A 233 22.06 -28.93 11.06
CA ARG A 233 21.71 -30.35 11.03
C ARG A 233 22.49 -31.14 12.05
#